data_AF-A0A925XPZ1-F1
#
_entry.id   AF-A0A925XPZ1-F1
#
_cell.length_a   1.000
_cell.length_b   1.000
_cell.length_c   1.000
_cell.angle_alpha   90.00
_cell.angle_beta   90.00
_cell.angle_gamma   90.00
#
_symmetry.space_group_name_H-M   'P 1'
#
loop_
_entity.id
_entity.type
_entity.pdbx_description
1 polymer ?
#
loop_
_entity_poly.entity_id
_entity_poly.type
_entity_poly.pdbx_seq_one_letter_code
_entity_poly.pdbx_strand_id
1 'polypeptide(L)'
;MNRVAELTGLLVPYDAAREGAWSSREAAHLLARTQFGFTPKELDRATTEGLNATVERLLVTQAESAEYQQAEAALRKTSLATGEISDLKVWWLYRMWSSANPLSEKLAVLWHNHFATSNAKVRSVPQMLAQNDLIRAQALGDFKQMLHGMAVDTAMLVWLDGNANRKRHPNENFAR
;
A
#
# COMPACT_ATOMS: atom_id res chain seq x y z
N MET A 1 9.09 -8.10 35.78
CA MET A 1 8.79 -6.66 35.97
C MET A 1 8.27 -6.11 34.65
N ASN A 2 6.96 -6.13 34.44
CA ASN A 2 6.31 -5.54 33.26
C ASN A 2 6.28 -4.01 33.41
N ARG A 3 7.23 -3.32 32.79
CA ARG A 3 7.05 -1.91 32.43
C ARG A 3 6.51 -1.87 31.01
N VAL A 4 5.20 -2.04 30.87
CA VAL A 4 4.52 -1.49 29.68
C VAL A 4 4.65 0.02 29.88
N ALA A 5 5.48 0.67 29.08
CA ALA A 5 5.57 2.12 29.10
C ALA A 5 4.15 2.67 28.91
N GLU A 6 3.68 3.52 29.82
CA GLU A 6 2.45 4.27 29.58
C GLU A 6 2.67 5.07 28.30
N LEU A 7 2.02 4.63 27.22
CA LEU A 7 2.08 5.32 25.95
C LEU A 7 1.47 6.69 26.18
N THR A 8 2.23 7.76 25.93
CA THR A 8 1.76 9.14 26.06
C THR A 8 1.56 9.76 24.67
N GLY A 9 0.79 10.84 24.60
CA GLY A 9 0.61 11.58 23.36
C GLY A 9 -0.24 10.85 22.32
N LEU A 10 0.17 10.88 21.05
CA LEU A 10 -0.56 10.26 19.92
C LEU A 10 -0.53 8.72 19.93
N LEU A 11 0.23 8.11 20.85
CA LEU A 11 0.40 6.65 20.90
C LEU A 11 -0.50 5.97 21.94
N VAL A 12 -1.27 6.75 22.73
CA VAL A 12 -2.26 6.21 23.66
C VAL A 12 -3.31 5.43 22.85
N PRO A 13 -3.67 4.18 23.23
CA PRO A 13 -4.75 3.45 22.59
C PRO A 13 -6.06 4.26 22.59
N TYR A 14 -6.79 4.22 21.48
CA TYR A 14 -8.08 4.90 21.39
C TYR A 14 -9.09 4.26 22.36
N ASP A 15 -9.66 5.09 23.25
CA ASP A 15 -10.72 4.69 24.16
C ASP A 15 -12.06 5.27 23.69
N ALA A 16 -12.88 4.43 23.07
CA ALA A 16 -14.21 4.78 22.58
C ALA A 16 -15.20 5.16 23.70
N ALA A 17 -14.96 4.75 24.94
CA ALA A 17 -15.82 5.06 26.07
C ALA A 17 -15.54 6.46 26.67
N ARG A 18 -14.46 7.13 26.25
CA ARG A 18 -14.13 8.48 26.68
C ARG A 18 -15.12 9.49 26.08
N GLU A 19 -15.71 10.34 26.91
CA GLU A 19 -16.54 11.45 26.43
C GLU A 19 -15.70 12.41 25.54
N GLY A 20 -16.22 12.76 24.37
CA GLY A 20 -15.43 13.48 23.35
C GLY A 20 -14.23 12.67 22.83
N ALA A 21 -14.32 11.34 22.78
CA ALA A 21 -13.25 10.46 22.28
C ALA A 21 -12.78 10.84 20.87
N TRP A 22 -13.68 11.28 20.00
CA TRP A 22 -13.36 11.69 18.65
C TRP A 22 -13.20 13.20 18.54
N SER A 23 -11.96 13.68 18.44
CA SER A 23 -11.64 15.07 18.15
C SER A 23 -10.75 15.17 16.90
N SER A 24 -10.40 16.39 16.49
CA SER A 24 -9.42 16.61 15.42
C SER A 24 -8.08 15.94 15.70
N ARG A 25 -7.71 15.70 16.97
CA ARG A 25 -6.48 14.99 17.30
C ARG A 25 -6.54 13.52 16.89
N GLU A 26 -7.61 12.80 17.24
CA GLU A 26 -7.79 11.39 16.86
C GLU A 26 -8.01 11.23 15.36
N ALA A 27 -8.75 12.15 14.74
CA ALA A 27 -8.90 12.20 13.28
C ALA A 27 -7.54 12.38 12.58
N ALA A 28 -6.73 13.34 13.03
CA ALA A 28 -5.38 13.55 12.50
C ALA A 28 -4.48 12.31 12.68
N HIS A 29 -4.56 11.65 13.84
CA HIS A 29 -3.82 10.41 14.08
C HIS A 29 -4.22 9.31 13.09
N LEU A 30 -5.52 9.06 12.93
CA LEU A 30 -6.01 8.04 12.00
C LEU A 30 -5.54 8.34 10.57
N LEU A 31 -5.73 9.57 10.09
CA LEU A 31 -5.33 9.96 8.74
C LEU A 31 -3.81 9.85 8.54
N ALA A 32 -2.99 10.28 9.51
CA ALA A 32 -1.53 10.14 9.44
C ALA A 32 -1.07 8.68 9.32
N ARG A 33 -1.79 7.75 9.95
CA ARG A 33 -1.44 6.33 9.93
C ARG A 33 -1.94 5.60 8.69
N THR A 34 -3.00 6.11 8.06
CA THR A 34 -3.69 5.47 6.93
C THR A 34 -3.39 6.13 5.58
N GLN A 35 -2.73 7.28 5.55
CA GLN A 35 -2.43 8.05 4.34
C GLN A 35 -0.95 8.48 4.26
N PHE A 36 -0.57 9.19 3.20
CA PHE A 36 0.76 9.78 3.02
C PHE A 36 0.84 11.27 3.45
N GLY A 37 -0.18 11.72 4.17
CA GLY A 37 -0.45 13.11 4.52
C GLY A 37 -1.96 13.34 4.46
N PHE A 38 -2.41 14.49 4.92
CA PHE A 38 -3.81 14.91 4.78
C PHE A 38 -3.89 16.44 4.75
N THR A 39 -4.90 16.95 4.07
CA THR A 39 -5.19 18.39 3.98
C THR A 39 -6.06 18.86 5.16
N PRO A 40 -6.09 20.17 5.45
CA PRO A 40 -7.00 20.72 6.45
C PRO A 40 -8.47 20.37 6.18
N LYS A 41 -8.88 20.31 4.91
CA LYS A 41 -10.23 19.94 4.50
C LYS A 41 -10.56 18.48 4.83
N GLU A 42 -9.61 17.57 4.67
CA GLU A 42 -9.80 16.16 5.02
C GLU A 42 -9.87 15.95 6.51
N LEU A 43 -9.07 16.70 7.28
CA LEU A 43 -9.12 16.68 8.74
C LEU A 43 -10.47 17.21 9.27
N ASP A 44 -10.93 18.34 8.73
CA ASP A 44 -12.23 18.93 9.08
C ASP A 44 -13.38 17.96 8.78
N ARG A 45 -13.37 17.35 7.59
CA ARG A 45 -14.32 16.30 7.21
C ARG A 45 -14.27 15.12 8.17
N ALA A 46 -13.10 14.55 8.45
CA ALA A 46 -12.98 13.40 9.34
C ALA A 46 -13.43 13.72 10.78
N THR A 47 -13.15 14.94 11.25
CA THR A 47 -13.62 15.42 12.55
C THR A 47 -15.14 15.50 12.58
N THR A 48 -15.74 16.10 11.55
CA THR A 48 -17.19 16.36 11.46
C THR A 48 -18.00 15.08 11.23
N GLU A 49 -17.53 14.18 10.36
CA GLU A 49 -18.22 12.94 10.01
C GLU A 49 -18.13 11.87 11.11
N GLY A 50 -17.15 11.98 12.01
CA GLY A 50 -16.92 11.00 13.07
C GLY A 50 -16.08 9.79 12.65
N LEU A 51 -15.70 8.97 13.63
CA LEU A 51 -14.82 7.80 13.45
C LEU A 51 -15.37 6.81 12.41
N ASN A 52 -16.60 6.32 12.60
CA ASN A 52 -17.15 5.24 11.79
C ASN A 52 -17.27 5.63 10.31
N ALA A 53 -17.77 6.83 10.02
CA ALA A 53 -17.88 7.31 8.65
C ALA A 53 -16.50 7.54 8.02
N THR A 54 -15.52 8.01 8.80
CA THR A 54 -14.13 8.15 8.33
C THR A 54 -13.50 6.80 8.00
N VAL A 55 -13.68 5.79 8.85
CA VAL A 55 -13.17 4.43 8.62
C VAL A 55 -13.81 3.79 7.40
N GLU A 56 -15.14 3.88 7.27
CA GLU A 56 -15.86 3.38 6.10
C GLU A 56 -15.33 4.02 4.80
N ARG A 57 -15.08 5.33 4.82
CA ARG A 57 -14.48 6.05 3.68
C ARG A 57 -13.11 5.52 3.27
N LEU A 58 -12.29 5.16 4.24
CA LEU A 58 -10.94 4.66 4.00
C LEU A 58 -10.95 3.24 3.44
N LEU A 59 -11.94 2.43 3.84
CA LEU A 59 -12.06 1.02 3.46
C LEU A 59 -12.79 0.81 2.12
N VAL A 60 -13.72 1.70 1.77
CA VAL A 60 -14.48 1.62 0.53
C VAL A 60 -13.80 2.40 -0.58
N THR A 61 -13.72 1.82 -1.78
CA THR A 61 -13.15 2.49 -2.95
C THR A 61 -13.92 3.76 -3.31
N GLN A 62 -13.22 4.88 -3.33
CA GLN A 62 -13.71 6.18 -3.74
C GLN A 62 -13.47 6.39 -5.24
N ALA A 63 -14.36 7.13 -5.89
CA ALA A 63 -14.19 7.49 -7.30
C ALA A 63 -13.01 8.46 -7.47
N GLU A 64 -12.13 8.15 -8.41
CA GLU A 64 -11.02 9.03 -8.78
C GLU A 64 -11.49 10.15 -9.72
N SER A 65 -10.85 11.32 -9.67
CA SER A 65 -11.16 12.41 -10.60
C SER A 65 -10.70 12.10 -12.04
N ALA A 66 -11.28 12.79 -13.03
CA ALA A 66 -10.89 12.61 -14.42
C ALA A 66 -9.43 13.00 -14.67
N GLU A 67 -8.97 14.07 -14.00
CA GLU A 67 -7.58 14.54 -14.06
C GLU A 67 -6.62 13.48 -13.50
N TYR A 68 -6.98 12.86 -12.36
CA TYR A 68 -6.21 11.76 -11.80
C TYR A 68 -6.12 10.58 -12.77
N GLN A 69 -7.25 10.13 -13.30
CA GLN A 69 -7.29 8.97 -14.20
C GLN A 69 -6.45 9.21 -15.46
N GLN A 70 -6.49 10.42 -16.02
CA GLN A 70 -5.70 10.78 -17.20
C GLN A 70 -4.20 10.79 -16.90
N ALA A 71 -3.79 11.44 -15.81
CA ALA A 71 -2.38 11.53 -15.42
C ALA A 71 -1.81 10.16 -15.01
N GLU A 72 -2.56 9.37 -14.25
CA GLU A 72 -2.18 8.02 -13.84
C GLU A 72 -1.95 7.13 -15.06
N ALA A 73 -2.89 7.12 -16.02
CA ALA A 73 -2.79 6.32 -17.24
C ALA A 73 -1.60 6.74 -18.10
N ALA A 74 -1.33 8.05 -18.20
CA ALA A 74 -0.19 8.58 -18.94
C ALA A 74 1.14 8.14 -18.30
N LEU A 75 1.30 8.31 -16.99
CA LEU A 75 2.50 7.90 -16.25
C LEU A 75 2.72 6.38 -16.34
N ARG A 76 1.65 5.60 -16.19
CA ARG A 76 1.68 4.15 -16.32
C ARG A 76 2.15 3.73 -17.71
N LYS A 77 1.56 4.31 -18.76
CA LYS A 77 1.94 4.06 -20.15
C LYS A 77 3.40 4.42 -20.41
N THR A 78 3.87 5.57 -19.91
CA THR A 78 5.27 5.99 -20.04
C THR A 78 6.20 4.97 -19.41
N SER A 79 5.92 4.52 -18.17
CA SER A 79 6.78 3.53 -17.49
C SER A 79 6.94 2.23 -18.28
N LEU A 80 5.88 1.75 -18.94
CA LEU A 80 5.93 0.56 -19.79
C LEU A 80 6.65 0.81 -21.12
N ALA A 81 6.51 2.00 -21.69
CA ALA A 81 7.13 2.36 -22.96
C ALA A 81 8.64 2.57 -22.84
N THR A 82 9.10 3.19 -21.76
CA THR A 82 10.53 3.42 -21.51
C THR A 82 11.21 2.19 -20.94
N GLY A 83 10.49 1.39 -20.14
CA GLY A 83 11.09 0.28 -19.40
C GLY A 83 12.00 0.74 -18.25
N GLU A 84 12.01 2.04 -17.94
CA GLU A 84 12.84 2.62 -16.91
C GLU A 84 12.17 2.54 -15.54
N ILE A 85 12.89 2.00 -14.56
CA ILE A 85 12.34 1.83 -13.21
C ILE A 85 12.06 3.17 -12.50
N SER A 86 12.75 4.25 -12.91
CA SER A 86 12.47 5.60 -12.42
C SER A 86 11.05 6.04 -12.78
N ASP A 87 10.59 5.73 -13.98
CA ASP A 87 9.27 6.15 -14.45
C ASP A 87 8.17 5.37 -13.75
N LEU A 88 8.39 4.07 -13.48
CA LEU A 88 7.48 3.28 -12.65
C LEU A 88 7.41 3.83 -11.21
N LYS A 89 8.54 4.27 -10.64
CA LYS A 89 8.54 4.92 -9.32
C LYS A 89 7.76 6.24 -9.32
N VAL A 90 7.91 7.05 -10.37
CA VAL A 90 7.13 8.30 -10.52
C VAL A 90 5.63 7.99 -10.60
N TRP A 91 5.24 7.00 -11.40
CA TRP A 91 3.85 6.53 -11.46
C TRP A 91 3.33 6.13 -10.07
N TRP A 92 4.07 5.31 -9.32
CA TRP A 92 3.59 4.86 -8.02
C TRP A 92 3.54 6.00 -6.99
N LEU A 93 4.54 6.90 -6.98
CA LEU A 93 4.53 8.10 -6.13
C LEU A 93 3.34 9.01 -6.44
N TYR A 94 2.99 9.19 -7.71
CA TYR A 94 1.80 9.94 -8.11
C TYR A 94 0.53 9.31 -7.53
N ARG A 95 0.40 7.98 -7.58
CA ARG A 95 -0.72 7.28 -6.96
C ARG A 95 -0.79 7.51 -5.44
N MET A 96 0.35 7.41 -4.74
CA MET A 96 0.42 7.67 -3.30
C MET A 96 0.03 9.10 -2.91
N TRP A 97 0.34 10.07 -3.77
CA TRP A 97 0.11 11.48 -3.51
C TRP A 97 -1.29 11.95 -3.90
N SER A 98 -1.85 11.45 -5.01
CA SER A 98 -3.02 12.06 -5.66
C SER A 98 -4.28 11.19 -5.67
N SER A 99 -4.20 9.91 -5.29
CA SER A 99 -5.36 9.02 -5.29
C SER A 99 -6.37 9.41 -4.21
N ALA A 100 -7.66 9.28 -4.52
CA ALA A 100 -8.75 9.33 -3.54
C ALA A 100 -8.76 8.10 -2.59
N ASN A 101 -7.91 7.10 -2.84
CA ASN A 101 -7.83 5.82 -2.14
C ASN A 101 -6.47 5.59 -1.45
N PRO A 102 -6.00 6.52 -0.59
CA PRO A 102 -4.63 6.49 -0.05
C PRO A 102 -4.32 5.28 0.83
N LEU A 103 -5.32 4.69 1.50
CA LEU A 103 -5.12 3.48 2.31
C LEU A 103 -4.66 2.29 1.45
N SER A 104 -5.21 2.15 0.24
CA SER A 104 -4.82 1.08 -0.69
C SER A 104 -3.34 1.17 -1.05
N GLU A 105 -2.83 2.38 -1.34
CA GLU A 105 -1.41 2.58 -1.64
C GLU A 105 -0.53 2.42 -0.38
N LYS A 106 -1.01 2.83 0.78
CA LYS A 106 -0.31 2.65 2.06
C LYS A 106 -0.08 1.18 2.36
N LEU A 107 -1.11 0.37 2.17
CA LEU A 107 -1.04 -1.09 2.31
C LEU A 107 -0.21 -1.72 1.21
N ALA A 108 -0.27 -1.22 -0.02
CA ALA A 108 0.59 -1.72 -1.09
C ALA A 108 2.09 -1.57 -0.75
N VAL A 109 2.49 -0.44 -0.16
CA VAL A 109 3.86 -0.25 0.34
C VAL A 109 4.18 -1.23 1.47
N LEU A 110 3.27 -1.39 2.43
CA LEU A 110 3.44 -2.34 3.54
C LEU A 110 3.67 -3.76 3.04
N TRP A 111 2.84 -4.22 2.10
CA TRP A 111 2.91 -5.56 1.54
C TRP A 111 4.10 -5.75 0.61
N HIS A 112 4.48 -4.73 -0.17
CA HIS A 112 5.71 -4.77 -0.96
C HIS A 112 6.96 -4.86 -0.06
N ASN A 113 6.93 -4.27 1.13
CA ASN A 113 8.00 -4.42 2.11
C ASN A 113 7.99 -5.81 2.80
N HIS A 114 6.81 -6.42 2.97
CA HIS A 114 6.68 -7.78 3.48
C HIS A 114 7.16 -8.82 2.46
N PHE A 115 6.63 -8.77 1.24
CA PHE A 115 7.05 -9.57 0.10
C PHE A 115 8.20 -8.89 -0.63
N ALA A 116 9.33 -8.74 0.06
CA ALA A 116 10.46 -7.95 -0.42
C ALA A 116 11.00 -8.48 -1.76
N THR A 117 10.86 -7.68 -2.81
CA THR A 117 11.48 -7.88 -4.13
C THR A 117 12.21 -6.62 -4.57
N SER A 118 13.10 -6.72 -5.57
CA SER A 118 13.76 -5.55 -6.14
C SER A 118 14.00 -5.68 -7.64
N ASN A 119 13.72 -4.60 -8.35
CA ASN A 119 14.01 -4.48 -9.78
C ASN A 119 15.51 -4.61 -10.11
N ALA A 120 16.41 -4.41 -9.14
CA ALA A 120 17.86 -4.62 -9.37
C ALA A 120 18.17 -6.05 -9.83
N LYS A 121 17.39 -7.03 -9.34
CA LYS A 121 17.48 -8.44 -9.74
C LYS A 121 16.43 -8.79 -10.81
N VAL A 122 15.18 -8.35 -10.65
CA VAL A 122 14.09 -8.68 -11.58
C VAL A 122 14.30 -8.07 -12.97
N ARG A 123 14.80 -6.84 -13.04
CA ARG A 123 15.15 -6.11 -14.27
C ARG A 123 14.02 -6.08 -15.32
N SER A 124 12.78 -5.90 -14.86
CA SER A 124 11.61 -5.88 -15.73
C SER A 124 10.51 -5.00 -15.14
N VAL A 125 10.32 -3.81 -15.72
CA VAL A 125 9.25 -2.89 -15.32
C VAL A 125 7.85 -3.51 -15.45
N PRO A 126 7.50 -4.24 -16.53
CA PRO A 126 6.19 -4.89 -16.62
C PRO A 126 5.94 -5.89 -15.49
N GLN A 127 6.95 -6.66 -15.07
CA GLN A 127 6.80 -7.63 -13.97
C GLN A 127 6.67 -6.93 -12.62
N MET A 128 7.47 -5.89 -12.36
CA MET A 128 7.34 -5.09 -11.13
C MET A 128 5.99 -4.35 -11.05
N LEU A 129 5.49 -3.85 -12.18
CA LEU A 129 4.16 -3.23 -12.27
C LEU A 129 3.06 -4.25 -11.98
N ALA A 130 3.12 -5.43 -12.60
CA ALA A 130 2.14 -6.49 -12.39
C ALA A 130 2.09 -6.96 -10.92
N GLN A 131 3.26 -7.13 -10.28
CA GLN A 131 3.33 -7.45 -8.86
C GLN A 131 2.72 -6.34 -7.99
N ASN A 132 3.00 -5.08 -8.32
CA ASN A 132 2.43 -3.93 -7.61
C ASN A 132 0.90 -3.87 -7.73
N ASP A 133 0.35 -4.15 -8.92
CA ASP A 133 -1.09 -4.23 -9.15
C ASP A 133 -1.74 -5.39 -8.38
N LEU A 134 -1.11 -6.57 -8.38
CA LEU A 134 -1.57 -7.73 -7.62
C LEU A 134 -1.68 -7.39 -6.13
N ILE A 135 -0.60 -6.84 -5.56
CA ILE A 135 -0.54 -6.43 -4.15
C ILE A 135 -1.65 -5.42 -3.85
N ARG A 136 -1.80 -4.39 -4.69
CA ARG A 136 -2.82 -3.35 -4.49
C ARG A 136 -4.24 -3.93 -4.54
N ALA A 137 -4.53 -4.76 -5.54
CA ALA A 137 -5.85 -5.38 -5.72
C ALA A 137 -6.25 -6.26 -4.53
N GLN A 138 -5.28 -6.84 -3.83
CA GLN A 138 -5.52 -7.73 -2.70
C GLN A 138 -5.21 -7.08 -1.33
N ALA A 139 -4.83 -5.80 -1.30
CA ALA A 139 -4.27 -5.14 -0.12
C ALA A 139 -5.17 -5.18 1.13
N LEU A 140 -6.49 -5.12 0.93
CA LEU A 140 -7.53 -5.16 1.97
C LEU A 140 -8.25 -6.53 2.05
N GLY A 141 -7.83 -7.49 1.21
CA GLY A 141 -8.51 -8.77 1.03
C GLY A 141 -7.96 -9.89 1.92
N ASP A 142 -8.25 -11.12 1.51
CA ASP A 142 -7.79 -12.33 2.19
C ASP A 142 -6.27 -12.56 1.98
N PHE A 143 -5.55 -12.71 3.09
CA PHE A 143 -4.09 -12.92 3.05
C PHE A 143 -3.70 -14.20 2.32
N LYS A 144 -4.48 -15.28 2.45
CA LYS A 144 -4.17 -16.55 1.75
C LYS A 144 -4.25 -16.36 0.24
N GLN A 145 -5.22 -15.59 -0.26
CA GLN A 145 -5.30 -15.23 -1.67
C GLN A 145 -4.09 -14.42 -2.14
N MET A 146 -3.65 -13.44 -1.34
CA MET A 146 -2.45 -12.65 -1.63
C MET A 146 -1.19 -13.51 -1.65
N LEU A 147 -1.00 -14.34 -0.62
CA LEU A 147 0.13 -15.25 -0.51
C LEU A 147 0.21 -16.17 -1.72
N HIS A 148 -0.92 -16.75 -2.13
CA HIS A 148 -0.95 -17.61 -3.33
C HIS A 148 -0.64 -16.82 -4.61
N GLY A 149 -1.16 -15.61 -4.76
CA GLY A 149 -0.84 -14.73 -5.90
C GLY A 149 0.67 -14.44 -5.96
N MET A 150 1.26 -14.05 -4.84
CA MET A 150 2.69 -13.74 -4.74
C MET A 150 3.57 -14.98 -4.97
N ALA A 151 3.13 -16.17 -4.56
CA ALA A 151 3.85 -17.43 -4.76
C ALA A 151 4.06 -17.78 -6.24
N VAL A 152 3.18 -17.33 -7.14
CA VAL A 152 3.26 -17.57 -8.58
C VAL A 152 3.54 -16.31 -9.40
N ASP A 153 3.73 -15.17 -8.73
CA ASP A 153 4.06 -13.90 -9.37
C ASP A 153 5.43 -13.98 -10.07
N THR A 154 5.52 -13.40 -11.27
CA THR A 154 6.73 -13.53 -12.09
C THR A 154 7.91 -12.78 -11.51
N ALA A 155 7.71 -11.58 -10.96
CA ALA A 155 8.78 -10.83 -10.31
C ALA A 155 9.30 -11.57 -9.08
N MET A 156 8.41 -12.17 -8.28
CA MET A 156 8.76 -13.00 -7.12
C MET A 156 9.53 -14.26 -7.54
N LEU A 157 9.09 -14.97 -8.57
CA LEU A 157 9.77 -16.15 -9.08
C LEU A 157 11.17 -15.83 -9.61
N VAL A 158 11.37 -14.68 -10.27
CA VAL A 158 12.72 -14.24 -10.67
C VAL A 158 13.54 -13.83 -9.44
N TRP A 159 12.93 -13.12 -8.49
CA TRP A 159 13.60 -12.69 -7.26
C TRP A 159 14.13 -13.86 -6.43
N LEU A 160 13.40 -14.96 -6.37
CA LEU A 160 13.74 -16.17 -5.62
C LEU A 160 14.41 -17.24 -6.50
N ASP A 161 14.92 -16.87 -7.68
CA ASP A 161 15.64 -17.76 -8.60
C ASP A 161 14.84 -19.00 -9.05
N GLY A 162 13.51 -18.91 -9.00
CA GLY A 162 12.60 -19.95 -9.46
C GLY A 162 12.73 -20.23 -10.95
N ASN A 163 13.14 -19.24 -11.75
CA ASN A 163 13.48 -19.38 -13.16
C ASN A 163 14.76 -20.20 -13.42
N ALA A 164 15.63 -20.36 -12.41
CA ALA A 164 16.84 -21.15 -12.47
C ALA A 164 16.64 -22.59 -11.97
N ASN A 165 15.44 -22.95 -11.50
CA ASN A 165 15.13 -24.30 -11.05
C ASN A 165 15.37 -25.35 -12.14
N ARG A 166 16.05 -26.45 -11.77
CA ARG A 166 16.26 -27.63 -12.62
C ARG A 166 15.85 -28.89 -11.85
N LYS A 167 15.34 -29.90 -12.56
CA LYS A 167 14.84 -31.16 -11.95
C LYS A 167 15.82 -31.84 -10.97
N ARG A 168 17.13 -31.69 -11.18
CA ARG A 168 18.19 -32.27 -10.34
C ARG A 168 18.94 -31.25 -9.47
N HIS A 169 18.60 -29.97 -9.58
CA HIS A 169 19.20 -28.86 -8.84
C HIS A 169 18.09 -27.88 -8.44
N PRO A 170 17.27 -28.24 -7.44
CA PRO A 170 16.25 -27.33 -6.92
C PRO A 170 16.91 -26.13 -6.25
N ASN A 171 16.36 -24.95 -6.49
CA ASN A 171 16.73 -23.71 -5.82
C ASN A 171 15.90 -23.58 -4.54
N GLU A 172 16.59 -23.38 -3.43
CA GLU A 172 15.98 -23.35 -2.10
C GLU A 172 15.38 -21.99 -1.73
N ASN A 173 15.70 -20.91 -2.45
CA ASN A 173 15.33 -19.55 -2.06
C ASN A 173 13.82 -19.35 -1.96
N PHE A 174 13.03 -20.10 -2.72
CA PHE A 174 11.57 -20.05 -2.64
C PHE A 174 11.00 -20.72 -1.38
N ALA A 175 11.70 -21.72 -0.83
CA ALA A 175 11.23 -22.49 0.32
C ALA A 175 11.72 -21.94 1.67
N ARG A 176 12.60 -20.93 1.67
CA ARG A 176 13.12 -20.24 2.85
C ARG A 176 12.23 -19.08 3.22
#